data_AF-A0A9E5VUH6-F1
#
_entry.id   AF-A0A9E5VUH6-F1
#
_cell.length_a   1.000
_cell.length_b   1.000
_cell.length_c   1.000
_cell.angle_alpha   90.00
_cell.angle_beta   90.00
_cell.angle_gamma   90.00
#
_symmetry.space_group_name_H-M   'P 1'
#
loop_
_entity.id
_entity.type
_entity.pdbx_description
1 polymer ?
#
loop_
_entity_poly.entity_id
_entity_poly.type
_entity_poly.pdbx_seq_one_letter_code
_entity_poly.pdbx_strand_id
1 'polypeptide(L)'
;MERHKDANGLTPKQAMAAEHYVLHGSMSAAYRHAYSTSNMQPATVNRRAVDLFRVPAVARRVEQLRAEAEERATITRDEAVALLAVIARGKQSAVAVRAIDRLAKMCGWDKQAVLGDDRVTIT
;
A
#
# COMPACT_ATOMS: atom_id res chain seq x y z
N MET A 1 -36.29 -5.26 12.19
CA MET A 1 -35.39 -5.76 11.13
C MET A 1 -34.00 -5.89 11.72
N GLU A 2 -33.60 -7.11 12.07
CA GLU A 2 -32.26 -7.37 12.56
C GLU A 2 -31.27 -7.07 11.42
N ARG A 3 -30.35 -6.13 11.66
CA ARG A 3 -29.32 -5.83 10.67
C ARG A 3 -28.38 -7.04 10.66
N HIS A 4 -28.52 -7.90 9.66
CA HIS A 4 -27.58 -8.99 9.42
C HIS A 4 -26.18 -8.39 9.34
N LYS A 5 -25.32 -8.79 10.28
CA LYS A 5 -23.91 -8.42 10.29
C LYS A 5 -23.16 -9.48 9.50
N ASP A 6 -22.15 -9.07 8.76
CA ASP A 6 -21.26 -9.99 8.06
C ASP A 6 -20.38 -10.77 9.04
N ALA A 7 -19.56 -11.69 8.51
CA ALA A 7 -18.61 -12.49 9.29
C ALA A 7 -17.59 -11.64 10.08
N ASN A 8 -17.43 -10.36 9.73
CA ASN A 8 -16.54 -9.41 10.39
C ASN A 8 -17.28 -8.53 11.42
N GLY A 9 -18.58 -8.73 11.61
CA GLY A 9 -19.41 -7.96 12.54
C GLY A 9 -19.82 -6.59 12.01
N LEU A 10 -19.61 -6.29 10.72
CA LEU A 10 -20.03 -5.06 10.07
C LEU A 10 -21.42 -5.20 9.46
N THR A 11 -22.16 -4.10 9.44
CA THR A 11 -23.36 -4.01 8.60
C THR A 11 -22.96 -3.68 7.16
N PRO A 12 -23.79 -3.99 6.15
CA PRO A 12 -23.47 -3.69 4.75
C PRO A 12 -23.10 -2.22 4.49
N LYS A 13 -23.75 -1.29 5.20
CA LYS A 13 -23.45 0.15 5.11
C LYS A 13 -22.06 0.50 5.67
N GLN A 14 -21.63 -0.16 6.73
CA GLN A 14 -20.31 0.08 7.31
C GLN A 14 -19.19 -0.47 6.42
N ALA A 15 -19.40 -1.66 5.83
CA ALA A 15 -18.49 -2.23 4.85
C ALA A 15 -18.34 -1.31 3.62
N MET A 16 -19.45 -0.86 3.05
CA MET A 16 -19.46 0.08 1.92
C MET A 16 -18.77 1.41 2.25
N ALA A 17 -18.93 1.94 3.47
CA ALA A 17 -18.21 3.13 3.90
C ALA A 17 -16.70 2.88 4.00
N ALA A 18 -16.27 1.74 4.55
CA ALA A 18 -14.86 1.39 4.65
C ALA A 18 -14.20 1.27 3.27
N GLU A 19 -14.85 0.61 2.32
CA GLU A 19 -14.38 0.45 0.94
C GLU A 19 -14.22 1.81 0.24
N HIS A 20 -15.26 2.65 0.28
CA HIS A 20 -15.22 3.98 -0.31
C HIS A 20 -14.14 4.86 0.34
N TYR A 21 -13.88 4.70 1.65
CA TYR A 21 -12.83 5.45 2.33
C TYR A 21 -11.43 5.06 1.86
N VAL A 22 -11.16 3.76 1.67
CA VAL A 22 -9.86 3.29 1.18
C VAL A 22 -9.59 3.78 -0.25
N LEU A 23 -10.61 3.86 -1.10
CA LEU A 23 -10.47 4.33 -2.48
C LEU A 23 -10.30 5.86 -2.61
N HIS A 24 -11.01 6.64 -1.80
CA HIS A 24 -11.13 8.09 -2.00
C HIS A 24 -10.53 8.95 -0.87
N GLY A 25 -10.13 8.35 0.25
CA GLY A 25 -9.40 9.02 1.34
C GLY A 25 -10.22 9.97 2.22
N SER A 26 -11.52 10.16 1.97
CA SER A 26 -12.37 11.08 2.74
C SER A 26 -13.46 10.36 3.52
N MET A 27 -13.41 10.45 4.86
CA MET A 27 -14.39 9.84 5.76
C MET A 27 -15.79 10.41 5.56
N SER A 28 -15.90 11.73 5.39
CA SER A 28 -17.18 12.40 5.15
C SER A 28 -17.79 11.99 3.81
N ALA A 29 -16.98 11.83 2.75
CA ALA A 29 -17.47 11.35 1.46
C ALA A 29 -17.94 9.90 1.55
N ALA A 30 -17.17 9.04 2.21
CA ALA A 30 -17.53 7.65 2.45
C ALA A 30 -18.84 7.51 3.25
N TYR A 31 -19.04 8.35 4.25
CA TYR A 31 -20.30 8.36 5.02
C TYR A 31 -21.50 8.79 4.16
N ARG A 32 -21.35 9.83 3.33
CA ARG A 32 -22.42 10.25 2.38
C ARG A 32 -22.73 9.19 1.34
N HIS A 33 -21.72 8.44 0.91
CA HIS A 33 -21.90 7.34 -0.02
C HIS A 33 -22.67 6.18 0.62
N ALA A 34 -22.39 5.88 1.89
CA ALA A 34 -22.98 4.73 2.58
C ALA A 34 -24.34 4.98 3.24
N TYR A 35 -24.65 6.23 3.58
CA TYR A 35 -25.82 6.62 4.34
C TYR A 35 -26.61 7.71 3.63
N SER A 36 -27.94 7.73 3.82
CA SER A 36 -28.75 8.84 3.33
C SER A 36 -28.47 10.08 4.17
N THR A 37 -27.85 11.09 3.55
CA THR A 37 -27.46 12.35 4.21
C THR A 37 -28.13 13.58 3.59
N SER A 38 -29.16 13.42 2.75
CA SER A 38 -29.78 14.51 1.99
C SER A 38 -30.31 15.65 2.88
N ASN A 39 -30.80 15.32 4.08
CA ASN A 39 -31.32 16.29 5.05
C ASN A 39 -30.34 16.60 6.19
N MET A 40 -29.08 16.19 6.10
CA MET A 40 -28.09 16.36 7.16
C MET A 40 -27.20 17.57 6.90
N GLN A 41 -26.95 18.36 7.95
CA GLN A 41 -25.97 19.44 7.89
C GLN A 41 -24.55 18.88 7.71
N PRO A 42 -23.65 19.56 6.96
CA PRO A 42 -22.29 19.09 6.71
C PRO A 42 -21.50 18.81 8.00
N ALA A 43 -21.65 19.65 9.03
CA ALA A 43 -21.00 19.45 10.32
C ALA A 43 -21.47 18.16 11.01
N THR A 44 -22.75 17.83 10.92
CA THR A 44 -23.32 16.58 11.46
C THR A 44 -22.79 15.36 10.71
N VAL A 45 -22.72 15.44 9.38
CA VAL A 45 -22.13 14.37 8.55
C VAL A 45 -20.68 14.12 8.96
N ASN A 46 -19.88 15.18 9.15
CA ASN A 46 -18.49 15.03 9.54
C ASN A 46 -18.34 14.35 10.91
N ARG A 47 -19.10 14.80 11.93
CA ARG A 47 -19.10 14.16 13.26
C ARG A 47 -19.48 12.69 13.18
N ARG A 48 -20.57 12.37 12.49
CA ARG A 48 -21.05 10.99 12.30
C ARG A 48 -20.05 10.12 11.54
N ALA A 49 -19.36 10.68 10.56
CA ALA A 49 -18.30 9.99 9.84
C ALA A 49 -17.15 9.65 10.80
N VAL A 50 -16.65 10.62 11.56
CA VAL A 50 -15.58 10.38 12.55
C VAL A 50 -16.00 9.31 13.56
N ASP A 51 -17.23 9.37 14.07
CA ASP A 51 -17.76 8.36 15.00
C ASP A 51 -17.82 6.97 14.36
N LEU A 52 -18.25 6.88 13.09
CA LEU A 52 -18.30 5.62 12.34
C LEU A 52 -16.91 4.99 12.19
N PHE A 53 -15.91 5.78 11.80
CA PHE A 53 -14.55 5.26 11.59
C PHE A 53 -13.78 5.00 12.90
N ARG A 54 -14.28 5.48 14.04
CA ARG A 54 -13.81 5.10 15.39
C ARG A 54 -14.34 3.76 15.87
N VAL A 55 -15.39 3.21 15.23
CA VAL A 55 -15.90 1.88 15.59
C VAL A 55 -14.81 0.83 15.31
N PRO A 56 -14.41 0.01 16.29
CA PRO A 56 -13.28 -0.92 16.13
C PRO A 56 -13.41 -1.88 14.94
N ALA A 57 -14.63 -2.35 14.66
CA ALA A 57 -14.88 -3.23 13.52
C ALA A 57 -14.64 -2.53 12.16
N VAL A 58 -15.00 -1.24 12.05
CA VAL A 58 -14.78 -0.45 10.84
C VAL A 58 -13.31 -0.12 10.66
N ALA A 59 -12.63 0.30 11.74
CA ALA A 59 -11.20 0.57 11.72
C ALA A 59 -10.40 -0.65 11.25
N ARG A 60 -10.70 -1.83 11.83
CA ARG A 60 -10.05 -3.09 11.42
C ARG A 60 -10.30 -3.43 9.95
N ARG A 61 -11.52 -3.22 9.44
CA ARG A 61 -11.83 -3.48 8.03
C ARG A 61 -11.04 -2.56 7.10
N VAL A 62 -10.85 -1.29 7.48
CA VAL A 62 -10.03 -0.34 6.71
C VAL A 62 -8.56 -0.79 6.67
N GLU A 63 -8.01 -1.26 7.80
CA GLU A 63 -6.64 -1.79 7.85
C GLU A 63 -6.47 -3.03 6.97
N GLN A 64 -7.41 -3.98 7.02
CA GLN A 64 -7.42 -5.16 6.15
C GLN A 64 -7.43 -4.77 4.67
N LEU A 65 -8.34 -3.88 4.27
CA LEU A 65 -8.44 -3.42 2.87
C LEU A 65 -7.16 -2.71 2.40
N ARG A 66 -6.47 -1.98 3.28
CA ARG A 66 -5.17 -1.37 2.97
C ARG A 66 -4.09 -2.43 2.81
N ALA A 67 -4.04 -3.43 3.68
CA ALA A 67 -3.10 -4.55 3.56
C ALA A 67 -3.35 -5.35 2.27
N GLU A 68 -4.61 -5.66 1.93
CA GLU A 68 -4.99 -6.31 0.67
C GLU A 68 -4.63 -5.44 -0.56
N ALA A 69 -4.76 -4.12 -0.45
CA ALA A 69 -4.36 -3.21 -1.53
C ALA A 69 -2.84 -3.12 -1.66
N GLU A 70 -2.11 -3.10 -0.55
CA GLU A 70 -0.65 -3.09 -0.52
C GLU A 70 -0.08 -4.40 -1.02
N GLU A 71 -0.64 -5.55 -0.64
CA GLU A 71 -0.28 -6.86 -1.18
C GLU A 71 -0.48 -6.91 -2.70
N ARG A 72 -1.59 -6.37 -3.22
CA ARG A 72 -1.83 -6.28 -4.67
C ARG A 72 -0.97 -5.25 -5.38
N ALA A 73 -0.55 -4.18 -4.69
CA ALA A 73 0.28 -3.11 -5.25
C ALA A 73 1.78 -3.35 -5.06
N THR A 74 2.16 -4.35 -4.26
CA THR A 74 3.55 -4.72 -4.02
C THR A 74 4.06 -5.41 -5.28
N ILE A 75 4.87 -4.69 -6.04
CA ILE A 75 5.73 -5.33 -7.02
C ILE A 75 6.64 -6.29 -6.26
N THR A 76 6.66 -7.55 -6.68
CA THR A 76 7.59 -8.52 -6.12
C THR A 76 9.03 -8.12 -6.45
N ARG A 77 9.99 -8.62 -5.68
CA ARG A 77 11.42 -8.38 -5.95
C ARG A 77 11.80 -8.79 -7.39
N ASP A 78 11.24 -9.90 -7.87
CA ASP A 78 11.52 -10.43 -9.20
C ASP A 78 10.91 -9.55 -10.30
N GLU A 79 9.69 -9.06 -10.12
CA GLU A 79 9.08 -8.09 -11.05
C GLU A 79 9.85 -6.77 -11.10
N ALA A 80 10.32 -6.27 -9.95
CA ALA A 80 11.15 -5.08 -9.89
C ALA A 80 12.48 -5.27 -10.64
N VAL A 81 13.13 -6.43 -10.48
CA VAL A 81 14.35 -6.80 -11.23
C VAL A 81 14.06 -6.88 -12.73
N ALA A 82 12.96 -7.51 -13.14
CA ALA A 82 12.58 -7.63 -14.54
C ALA A 82 12.35 -6.25 -15.20
N LEU A 83 11.61 -5.36 -14.55
CA LEU A 83 11.34 -4.01 -15.06
C LEU A 83 12.61 -3.17 -15.16
N LEU A 84 13.46 -3.20 -14.13
CA LEU A 84 14.74 -2.49 -14.15
C LEU A 84 15.67 -3.04 -15.24
N ALA A 85 15.66 -4.35 -15.50
CA ALA A 85 16.44 -4.95 -16.58
C ALA A 85 15.98 -4.48 -17.96
N VAL A 86 14.66 -4.29 -18.16
CA VAL A 86 14.13 -3.71 -19.40
C VAL A 86 14.59 -2.26 -19.57
N ILE A 87 14.53 -1.46 -18.50
CA ILE A 87 15.02 -0.06 -18.51
C ILE A 87 16.52 -0.01 -18.82
N ALA A 88 17.31 -0.88 -18.19
CA ALA A 88 18.76 -0.98 -18.38
C ALA A 88 19.15 -1.34 -19.82
N ARG A 89 18.38 -2.20 -20.50
CA ARG A 89 18.60 -2.58 -21.91
C ARG A 89 18.11 -1.54 -22.92
N GLY A 90 17.41 -0.50 -22.46
CA GLY A 90 16.99 0.63 -23.29
C GLY A 90 18.16 1.50 -23.77
N LYS A 91 17.86 2.67 -24.33
CA LYS A 91 18.90 3.63 -24.76
C LYS A 91 19.84 3.97 -23.61
N GLN A 92 21.15 4.00 -23.88
CA GLN A 92 22.16 4.44 -22.92
C GLN A 92 21.83 5.86 -22.44
N SER A 93 21.32 5.95 -21.22
CA SER A 93 20.84 7.18 -20.60
C SER A 93 21.14 7.12 -19.11
N ALA A 94 21.14 8.27 -18.44
CA ALA A 94 21.33 8.33 -16.99
C ALA A 94 20.30 7.48 -16.22
N VAL A 95 19.12 7.24 -16.79
CA VAL A 95 18.08 6.36 -16.23
C VAL A 95 18.52 4.89 -16.28
N ALA A 96 19.11 4.45 -17.40
CA ALA A 96 19.62 3.09 -17.55
C ALA A 96 20.77 2.81 -16.56
N VAL A 97 21.69 3.78 -16.37
CA VAL A 97 22.78 3.66 -15.39
C VAL A 97 22.23 3.47 -13.97
N ARG A 98 21.26 4.30 -13.56
CA ARG A 98 20.63 4.17 -12.24
C ARG A 98 19.88 2.85 -12.07
N ALA A 99 19.26 2.34 -13.13
CA ALA A 99 18.60 1.04 -13.10
C ALA A 99 19.61 -0.10 -12.89
N ILE A 100 20.75 -0.07 -13.60
CA ILE A 100 21.85 -1.03 -13.44
C ILE A 100 22.42 -0.99 -12.01
N ASP A 101 22.69 0.19 -11.45
CA ASP A 101 23.18 0.32 -10.08
C ASP A 101 22.21 -0.25 -9.06
N ARG A 102 20.90 -0.03 -9.28
CA ARG A 102 19.86 -0.56 -8.39
C ARG A 102 19.76 -2.08 -8.51
N LEU A 103 19.87 -2.63 -9.72
CA LEU A 103 19.93 -4.07 -9.95
C LEU A 103 21.14 -4.71 -9.27
N ALA A 104 22.33 -4.14 -9.42
CA ALA A 104 23.55 -4.64 -8.81
C ALA A 104 23.42 -4.76 -7.28
N LYS A 105 22.86 -3.74 -6.63
CA LYS A 105 22.56 -3.75 -5.19
C LYS A 105 21.51 -4.78 -4.81
N MET A 106 20.43 -4.88 -5.58
CA MET A 106 19.36 -5.84 -5.30
C MET A 106 19.81 -7.30 -5.48
N CYS A 107 20.76 -7.55 -6.39
CA CYS A 107 21.34 -8.88 -6.64
C CYS A 107 22.57 -9.17 -5.77
N GLY A 108 23.05 -8.21 -4.98
CA GLY A 108 24.23 -8.35 -4.12
C GLY A 108 25.56 -8.39 -4.88
N TRP A 109 25.60 -7.90 -6.12
CA TRP A 109 26.82 -7.81 -6.93
C TRP A 109 27.76 -6.68 -6.47
N ASP A 110 27.26 -5.74 -5.67
CA ASP A 110 28.02 -4.63 -5.08
C ASP A 110 28.88 -5.06 -3.88
N LYS A 111 28.65 -6.27 -3.35
CA LYS A 111 29.45 -6.85 -2.26
C LYS A 111 30.62 -7.63 -2.84
N GLN A 112 31.61 -6.94 -3.40
CA GLN A 112 32.88 -7.58 -3.71
C GLN A 112 33.55 -7.98 -2.39
N ALA A 113 33.79 -9.27 -2.20
CA ALA A 113 34.66 -9.77 -1.13
C ALA A 113 36.03 -9.12 -1.29
N VAL A 114 36.54 -8.51 -0.22
CA VAL A 114 37.94 -8.09 -0.12
C VAL A 114 38.76 -9.38 -0.23
N LEU A 115 39.28 -9.67 -1.42
CA LEU A 115 40.33 -10.67 -1.58
C LEU A 115 41.52 -10.11 -0.78
N GLY A 116 41.81 -10.76 0.35
CA GLY A 116 42.93 -10.41 1.21
C GLY A 116 44.21 -10.35 0.38
N ASP A 117 44.86 -9.19 0.43
CA ASP A 117 46.20 -8.96 -0.09
C ASP A 117 47.18 -9.77 0.77
N ASP A 118 47.32 -11.06 0.47
CA ASP A 118 48.36 -11.91 1.05
C ASP A 118 49.71 -11.53 0.44
N ARG A 119 50.25 -10.40 0.90
CA ARG A 119 51.67 -10.07 0.73
C ARG A 119 52.50 -11.08 1.51
N VAL A 120 52.99 -12.09 0.80
CA VAL A 120 54.06 -12.99 1.23
C VAL A 120 55.23 -12.13 1.70
N THR A 121 55.42 -12.02 3.02
CA THR A 121 56.63 -11.44 3.59
C THR A 121 57.61 -12.58 3.74
N ILE A 122 58.58 -12.67 2.82
CA ILE A 122 59.77 -13.48 3.02
C ILE A 122 60.56 -12.77 4.12
N THR A 123 60.71 -13.43 5.27
CA THR A 123 61.72 -13.13 6.28
C THR A 123 62.42 -14.43 6.63
#